data_AF-A0A2V9K3J4-F1
#
_entry.id   AF-A0A2V9K3J4-F1
#
_cell.length_a   1.000
_cell.length_b   1.000
_cell.length_c   1.000
_cell.angle_alpha   90.00
_cell.angle_beta   90.00
_cell.angle_gamma   90.00
#
_symmetry.space_group_name_H-M   'P 1'
#
loop_
_entity.id
_entity.type
_entity.pdbx_description
1 polymer ?
#
loop_
_entity_poly.entity_id
_entity_poly.type
_entity_poly.pdbx_seq_one_letter_code
_entity_poly.pdbx_strand_id
1 'polypeptide(L)'
;MKEALESSRALWNRSSLDLESDEVLAQLLDRGEMAAWRALYRMARADARLRARIKRIVLTVPLPLPRFWLAALASLGEPVDWSAPVPDYFESSAV
;
A
#
# COMPACT_ATOMS: atom_id res chain seq x y z
N MET A 1 1.92 -16.86 7.46
CA MET A 1 2.05 -15.60 6.67
C MET A 1 0.82 -14.71 6.84
N LYS A 2 -0.38 -15.25 6.65
CA LYS A 2 -1.63 -14.54 6.97
C LYS A 2 -1.77 -14.19 8.45
N GLU A 3 -1.18 -14.97 9.37
CA GLU A 3 -1.29 -14.68 10.81
C GLU A 3 -0.79 -13.28 11.17
N ALA A 4 0.27 -12.79 10.52
CA ALA A 4 0.80 -11.44 10.77
C ALA A 4 -0.15 -10.33 10.30
N LEU A 5 -1.02 -10.61 9.33
CA LEU A 5 -2.07 -9.70 8.88
C LEU A 5 -3.29 -9.80 9.80
N GLU A 6 -3.69 -11.02 10.18
CA GLU A 6 -4.81 -11.28 11.11
C GLU A 6 -4.55 -10.70 12.50
N SER A 7 -3.31 -10.71 12.97
CA SER A 7 -2.90 -10.14 14.26
C SER A 7 -2.59 -8.63 14.20
N SER A 8 -2.71 -8.00 13.03
CA SER A 8 -2.34 -6.59 12.88
C SER A 8 -3.33 -5.69 13.63
N ARG A 9 -2.82 -4.75 14.43
CA ARG A 9 -3.68 -3.78 15.12
C ARG A 9 -4.37 -2.83 14.16
N ALA A 10 -3.93 -2.74 12.91
CA ALA A 10 -4.63 -2.00 11.87
C ALA A 10 -6.07 -2.47 11.67
N LEU A 11 -6.34 -3.75 11.95
CA LEU A 11 -7.64 -4.39 11.76
C LEU A 11 -8.40 -4.60 13.09
N TRP A 12 -8.08 -3.81 14.13
CA TRP A 12 -8.69 -3.94 15.47
C TRP A 12 -10.23 -3.89 15.49
N ASN A 13 -10.84 -3.24 14.49
CA ASN A 13 -12.29 -3.12 14.35
C ASN A 13 -12.90 -4.14 13.37
N ARG A 14 -12.15 -5.19 13.01
CA ARG A 14 -12.60 -6.25 12.10
C ARG A 14 -12.67 -7.60 12.81
N SER A 15 -13.67 -8.39 12.43
CA SER A 15 -13.85 -9.76 12.92
C SER A 15 -13.04 -10.80 12.12
N SER A 16 -12.59 -10.46 10.92
CA SER A 16 -11.80 -11.36 10.06
C SER A 16 -10.97 -10.58 9.04
N LEU A 17 -9.91 -11.24 8.52
CA LEU A 17 -9.10 -10.72 7.43
C LEU A 17 -9.75 -11.04 6.08
N ASP A 18 -10.24 -10.01 5.39
CA ASP A 18 -10.71 -10.10 4.01
C ASP A 18 -9.83 -9.25 3.07
N LEU A 19 -8.91 -9.89 2.35
CA LEU A 19 -8.06 -9.22 1.38
C LEU A 19 -8.78 -8.89 0.06
N GLU A 20 -10.00 -9.39 -0.17
CA GLU A 20 -10.83 -8.95 -1.29
C GLU A 20 -11.51 -7.59 -1.00
N SER A 21 -11.51 -7.14 0.26
CA SER A 21 -11.94 -5.79 0.63
C SER A 21 -10.84 -4.75 0.40
N ASP A 22 -11.11 -3.77 -0.46
CA ASP A 22 -10.21 -2.62 -0.68
C ASP A 22 -10.07 -1.76 0.58
N GLU A 23 -11.09 -1.72 1.44
CA GLU A 23 -11.04 -0.99 2.70
C GLU A 23 -10.05 -1.65 3.68
N VAL A 24 -10.05 -2.98 3.77
CA VAL A 24 -9.10 -3.74 4.59
C VAL A 24 -7.67 -3.55 4.09
N LEU A 25 -7.48 -3.60 2.76
CA LEU A 25 -6.18 -3.32 2.16
C LEU A 25 -5.72 -1.89 2.47
N ALA A 26 -6.59 -0.88 2.31
CA ALA A 26 -6.26 0.50 2.62
C ALA A 26 -5.87 0.68 4.10
N GLN A 27 -6.59 0.07 5.04
CA GLN A 27 -6.26 0.10 6.47
C GLN A 27 -4.90 -0.54 6.77
N LEU A 28 -4.58 -1.69 6.15
CA LEU A 28 -3.27 -2.33 6.29
C LEU A 28 -2.14 -1.45 5.73
N LEU A 29 -2.35 -0.79 4.60
CA LEU A 29 -1.37 0.10 3.98
C LEU A 29 -1.16 1.40 4.78
N ASP A 30 -2.20 1.88 5.46
CA ASP A 30 -2.21 3.09 6.30
C ASP A 30 -1.62 2.84 7.69
N ARG A 31 -2.11 1.81 8.40
CA ARG A 31 -1.85 1.61 9.84
C ARG A 31 -1.14 0.30 10.18
N GLY A 32 -0.82 -0.53 9.18
CA GLY A 32 -0.20 -1.82 9.40
C GLY A 32 1.19 -1.70 10.03
N GLU A 33 1.54 -2.66 10.88
CA GLU A 33 2.89 -2.76 11.42
C GLU A 33 3.84 -3.39 10.39
N MET A 34 5.15 -3.22 10.60
CA MET A 34 6.18 -3.74 9.70
C MET A 34 6.03 -5.24 9.38
N ALA A 35 5.58 -6.05 10.35
CA ALA A 35 5.32 -7.47 10.14
C ALA A 35 4.17 -7.71 9.16
N ALA A 36 3.07 -6.95 9.30
CA ALA A 36 1.92 -6.98 8.40
C ALA A 36 2.32 -6.52 7.00
N TRP A 37 3.05 -5.42 6.87
CA TRP A 37 3.56 -4.93 5.58
C TRP A 37 4.46 -5.94 4.87
N ARG A 38 5.37 -6.60 5.61
CA ARG A 38 6.21 -7.67 5.04
C ARG A 38 5.39 -8.89 4.60
N ALA A 39 4.32 -9.23 5.33
CA ALA A 39 3.41 -10.29 4.91
C ALA A 39 2.65 -9.91 3.63
N LEU A 40 2.08 -8.70 3.58
CA LEU A 40 1.36 -8.19 2.42
C LEU A 40 2.26 -8.12 1.18
N TYR A 41 3.49 -7.62 1.32
CA TYR A 41 4.48 -7.58 0.25
C TYR A 41 4.80 -8.97 -0.31
N ARG A 42 5.02 -9.96 0.57
CA ARG A 42 5.28 -11.35 0.14
C ARG A 42 4.08 -11.95 -0.60
N MET A 43 2.86 -11.62 -0.19
CA MET A 43 1.65 -12.05 -0.90
C MET A 43 1.55 -11.37 -2.28
N ALA A 44 1.75 -10.05 -2.36
CA ALA A 44 1.72 -9.30 -3.61
C ALA A 44 2.82 -9.73 -4.60
N ARG A 45 3.95 -10.26 -4.11
CA ARG A 45 4.98 -10.85 -4.96
C ARG A 45 4.48 -12.09 -5.69
N ALA A 46 3.66 -12.92 -5.05
CA ALA A 46 3.13 -14.15 -5.62
C ALA A 46 1.81 -13.94 -6.39
N ASP A 47 1.07 -12.87 -6.11
CA ASP A 47 -0.26 -12.61 -6.65
C ASP A 47 -0.31 -11.27 -7.41
N ALA A 48 -0.37 -11.37 -8.74
CA ALA A 48 -0.44 -10.21 -9.63
C ALA A 48 -1.75 -9.43 -9.50
N ARG A 49 -2.87 -10.10 -9.19
CA ARG A 49 -4.18 -9.44 -9.03
C ARG A 49 -4.19 -8.63 -7.75
N LEU A 50 -3.70 -9.20 -6.64
CA LEU A 50 -3.53 -8.47 -5.38
C LEU A 50 -2.61 -7.26 -5.57
N ARG A 51 -1.49 -7.45 -6.28
CA ARG A 51 -0.52 -6.37 -6.53
C ARG A 51 -1.12 -5.22 -7.35
N ALA A 52 -1.88 -5.52 -8.40
CA ALA A 52 -2.61 -4.51 -9.18
C ALA A 52 -3.66 -3.76 -8.34
N ARG A 53 -4.35 -4.45 -7.43
CA ARG A 53 -5.32 -3.82 -6.50
C ARG A 53 -4.65 -2.90 -5.50
N ILE A 54 -3.52 -3.31 -4.90
CA ILE A 54 -2.72 -2.44 -4.02
C ILE A 54 -2.28 -1.19 -4.78
N LYS A 55 -1.77 -1.35 -6.02
CA LYS A 55 -1.40 -0.20 -6.87
C LYS A 55 -2.55 0.77 -7.07
N ARG A 56 -3.74 0.27 -7.42
CA ARG A 56 -4.94 1.09 -7.57
C ARG A 56 -5.24 1.87 -6.29
N ILE A 57 -5.29 1.19 -5.14
CA ILE A 57 -5.58 1.82 -3.84
C ILE A 57 -4.56 2.93 -3.53
N VAL A 58 -3.27 2.67 -3.73
CA VAL A 58 -2.20 3.64 -3.48
C VAL A 58 -2.33 4.91 -4.34
N LEU A 59 -2.90 4.78 -5.54
CA LEU A 59 -3.12 5.90 -6.45
C LEU A 59 -4.43 6.65 -6.20
N THR A 60 -5.44 6.02 -5.59
CA THR A 60 -6.79 6.60 -5.45
C THR A 60 -7.17 6.96 -4.01
N VAL A 61 -6.48 6.41 -3.01
CA VAL A 61 -6.76 6.65 -1.60
C VAL A 61 -5.62 7.49 -1.00
N PRO A 62 -5.92 8.55 -0.22
CA PRO A 62 -4.89 9.29 0.50
C PRO A 62 -4.27 8.40 1.59
N LEU A 63 -3.12 7.81 1.27
CA LEU A 63 -2.30 7.05 2.20
C LEU A 63 -1.19 7.94 2.78
N PRO A 64 -0.66 7.63 3.97
CA PRO A 64 0.43 8.39 4.57
C PRO A 64 1.76 8.21 3.82
N LEU A 65 1.98 7.05 3.20
CA LEU A 65 3.24 6.68 2.53
C LEU A 65 3.03 6.12 1.11
N PRO A 66 2.36 6.84 0.19
CA PRO A 66 2.01 6.29 -1.11
C PRO A 66 3.25 6.01 -1.97
N ARG A 67 4.27 6.89 -1.93
CA ARG A 67 5.52 6.71 -2.68
C ARG A 67 6.34 5.51 -2.22
N PHE A 68 6.32 5.21 -0.92
CA PHE A 68 6.94 3.99 -0.38
C PHE A 68 6.31 2.74 -1.00
N TRP A 69 4.97 2.69 -1.05
CA TRP A 69 4.25 1.58 -1.64
C TRP A 69 4.46 1.48 -3.16
N LEU A 70 4.47 2.61 -3.87
CA LEU A 70 4.79 2.62 -5.31
C LEU A 70 6.20 2.08 -5.59
N ALA A 71 7.20 2.46 -4.79
CA ALA A 71 8.55 1.94 -4.92
C ALA A 71 8.61 0.42 -4.61
N ALA A 72 7.88 -0.05 -3.60
CA ALA A 72 7.78 -1.47 -3.28
C ALA A 72 7.07 -2.26 -4.40
N LEU A 73 6.07 -1.68 -5.05
CA LEU A 73 5.38 -2.30 -6.18
C LEU A 73 6.26 -2.33 -7.43
N ALA A 74 7.04 -1.27 -7.67
CA ALA A 74 8.01 -1.19 -8.75
C ALA A 74 9.06 -2.32 -8.66
N SER A 75 9.56 -2.62 -7.46
CA SER A 75 10.50 -3.73 -7.26
C SER A 75 9.89 -5.11 -7.49
N LEU A 76 8.55 -5.20 -7.51
CA LEU A 76 7.78 -6.40 -7.87
C LEU A 76 7.38 -6.45 -9.36
N GLY A 77 7.85 -5.49 -10.18
CA GLY A 77 7.60 -5.44 -11.62
C GLY A 77 6.40 -4.61 -12.06
N GLU A 78 5.75 -3.86 -11.15
CA GLU A 78 4.74 -2.88 -11.57
C GLU A 78 5.38 -1.73 -12.35
N PRO A 79 4.76 -1.24 -13.44
CA PRO A 79 5.32 -0.16 -14.22
C PRO A 79 5.36 1.12 -13.38
N VAL A 80 6.51 1.80 -13.45
CA VAL A 80 6.77 3.12 -12.87
C VAL A 80 6.51 4.17 -13.93
N ASP A 81 5.73 5.18 -13.57
CA ASP A 81 5.60 6.38 -14.39
C ASP A 81 6.82 7.29 -14.15
N TRP A 82 7.77 7.24 -15.08
CA TRP A 82 8.95 8.11 -15.07
C TRP A 82 8.65 9.54 -15.54
N SER A 83 7.44 9.79 -16.07
CA SER A 83 7.00 11.11 -16.51
C SER A 83 6.18 11.85 -15.44
N ALA A 84 5.92 11.21 -14.29
CA ALA A 84 5.21 11.83 -13.19
C ALA A 84 5.92 13.11 -12.74
N PRO A 85 5.20 14.23 -12.56
CA PRO A 85 5.80 15.48 -12.16
C PRO A 85 6.47 15.33 -10.79
N VAL A 86 7.72 15.79 -10.68
CA VAL A 86 8.39 15.89 -9.39
C VAL A 86 7.65 16.95 -8.58
N PRO A 87 7.15 16.60 -7.37
CA PRO A 87 6.50 17.58 -6.52
C PRO A 87 7.47 18.72 -6.21
N ASP A 88 7.01 19.96 -6.37
CA ASP A 88 7.76 21.11 -5.88
C ASP A 88 7.61 21.17 -4.36
N TYR A 89 8.63 20.67 -3.66
CA TYR A 89 8.68 20.68 -2.20
C TYR A 89 9.11 22.05 -1.63
N PHE A 90 9.48 22.99 -2.51
CA PHE A 90 10.03 24.28 -2.15
C PHE A 90 9.20 25.43 -2.71
N GLU A 91 7.88 25.24 -2.90
CA GLU A 91 6.96 26.25 -3.45
C GLU A 91 7.53 27.64 -3.22
N SER A 92 7.92 28.29 -4.32
CA SER A 92 8.30 29.69 -4.28
C SER A 92 7.28 30.41 -3.40
N SER A 93 7.75 30.91 -2.27
CA SER A 93 7.00 31.70 -1.31
C SER A 93 6.40 32.91 -2.04
N ALA A 94 5.23 32.75 -2.66
CA ALA A 94 4.51 33.80 -3.35
C ALA A 94 3.10 33.33 -3.72
N VAL A 95 2.15 33.46 -2.79
CA VAL A 95 1.10 34.50 -2.84
C VAL A 95 0.75 34.89 -1.40
#